data_AF-A0A932MG24-F1
#
_entry.id   AF-A0A932MG24-F1
#
_cell.length_a   1.000
_cell.length_b   1.000
_cell.length_c   1.000
_cell.angle_alpha   90.00
_cell.angle_beta   90.00
_cell.angle_gamma   90.00
#
_symmetry.space_group_name_H-M   'P 1'
#
loop_
_entity.id
_entity.type
_entity.pdbx_description
1 polymer ?
#
loop_
_entity_poly.entity_id
_entity_poly.type
_entity_poly.pdbx_seq_one_letter_code
_entity_poly.pdbx_strand_id
1 'polypeptide(L)'
;MIAATPIRERLLEIEANARLLAELRATPVEAFVREPKVYKLAERCFQVAIECMIDVADHLIAERGWPRPESGHEALRTLGAQGVLPLSFAERIAPMAGLRNLLVHRMSASSSVTSRRS
;
A
#
# COMPACT_ATOMS: atom_id res chain seq x y z
N MET A 1 -13.62 -18.04 -2.04
CA MET A 1 -14.57 -16.94 -1.82
C MET A 1 -13.77 -15.73 -1.38
N ILE A 2 -13.64 -14.71 -2.23
CA ILE A 2 -13.14 -13.41 -1.79
C ILE A 2 -14.25 -12.88 -0.88
N ALA A 3 -13.98 -12.75 0.42
CA ALA A 3 -14.97 -12.18 1.33
C ALA A 3 -15.38 -10.82 0.74
N ALA A 4 -16.67 -10.70 0.40
CA ALA A 4 -17.22 -9.48 -0.16
C ALA A 4 -17.38 -8.46 0.96
N THR A 5 -16.26 -8.02 1.52
CA THR A 5 -16.23 -6.87 2.40
C THR A 5 -16.63 -5.66 1.55
N PRO A 6 -17.63 -4.87 1.97
CA PRO A 6 -18.15 -3.78 1.16
C PRO A 6 -17.05 -2.75 0.87
N ILE A 7 -17.06 -2.17 -0.35
CA ILE A 7 -16.12 -1.11 -0.77
C ILE A 7 -15.98 -0.02 0.31
N ARG A 8 -17.10 0.34 0.97
CA ARG A 8 -17.14 1.32 2.06
C ARG A 8 -16.16 1.02 3.19
N GLU A 9 -16.06 -0.23 3.63
CA GLU A 9 -15.15 -0.60 4.73
C GLU A 9 -13.69 -0.46 4.31
N ARG A 10 -13.34 -0.86 3.09
CA ARG A 10 -11.99 -0.64 2.53
C ARG A 10 -11.65 0.85 2.44
N LEU A 11 -12.60 1.69 2.03
CA LEU A 11 -12.39 3.14 1.96
C LEU A 11 -12.15 3.75 3.35
N LEU A 12 -12.88 3.30 4.37
CA LEU A 12 -12.68 3.74 5.76
C LEU A 12 -11.29 3.32 6.28
N GLU A 13 -10.86 2.10 5.96
CA GLU A 13 -9.52 1.61 6.31
C GLU A 13 -8.42 2.44 5.61
N ILE A 14 -8.56 2.73 4.32
CA ILE A 14 -7.63 3.60 3.59
C ILE A 14 -7.54 4.97 4.27
N GLU A 15 -8.68 5.56 4.61
CA GLU A 15 -8.74 6.87 5.25
C GLU A 15 -8.07 6.86 6.63
N ALA A 16 -8.36 5.87 7.47
CA ALA A 16 -7.78 5.74 8.80
C ALA A 16 -6.25 5.60 8.74
N ASN A 17 -5.74 4.74 7.87
CA ASN A 17 -4.30 4.53 7.70
C ASN A 17 -3.61 5.74 7.08
N ALA A 18 -4.26 6.44 6.14
CA ALA A 18 -3.74 7.67 5.56
C ALA A 18 -3.62 8.80 6.60
N ARG A 19 -4.56 8.91 7.53
CA ARG A 19 -4.49 9.86 8.65
C ARG A 19 -3.30 9.58 9.57
N LEU A 20 -3.11 8.32 9.97
CA LEU A 20 -1.94 7.92 10.77
C LEU A 20 -0.62 8.22 10.05
N LEU A 21 -0.54 7.95 8.74
CA LEU A 21 0.64 8.30 7.94
C LEU A 21 0.88 9.81 7.89
N ALA A 22 -0.17 10.62 7.83
CA ALA A 22 -0.06 12.08 7.86
C ALA A 22 0.44 12.59 9.23
N GLU A 23 0.01 11.98 10.33
CA GLU A 23 0.52 12.26 11.67
C GLU A 23 2.01 11.88 11.78
N LEU A 24 2.38 10.68 11.32
CA LEU A 24 3.76 10.21 11.37
C LEU A 24 4.70 11.06 10.53
N ARG A 25 4.22 11.65 9.43
CA ARG A 25 4.98 12.60 8.60
C ARG A 25 5.46 13.84 9.38
N ALA A 26 4.80 14.22 10.47
CA ALA A 26 5.25 15.33 11.31
C ALA A 26 6.46 14.98 12.19
N THR A 27 6.84 13.70 12.25
CA THR A 27 8.01 13.24 13.02
C THR A 27 9.31 13.59 12.29
N PRO A 28 10.31 14.21 12.95
CA PRO A 28 11.63 14.43 12.35
C PRO A 28 12.26 13.12 11.86
N VAL A 29 12.96 13.18 10.72
CA VAL A 29 13.52 11.97 10.07
C VAL A 29 14.43 11.20 11.02
N GLU A 30 15.25 11.89 11.80
CA GLU A 30 16.19 11.29 12.76
C GLU A 30 15.46 10.50 13.86
N ALA A 31 14.32 11.00 14.32
CA ALA A 31 13.49 10.32 15.30
C ALA A 31 12.73 9.14 14.66
N PHE A 32 12.24 9.34 13.44
CA PHE A 32 11.52 8.32 12.67
C PHE A 32 12.37 7.07 12.42
N VAL A 33 13.63 7.24 12.02
CA VAL A 33 14.53 6.10 11.71
C VAL A 33 15.10 5.44 12.96
N ARG A 34 15.18 6.15 14.09
CA ARG A 34 15.73 5.63 15.34
C ARG A 34 14.73 4.85 16.17
N GLU A 35 13.43 5.12 16.02
CA GLU A 35 12.38 4.48 16.80
C GLU A 35 11.66 3.37 16.00
N PRO A 36 11.92 2.07 16.29
CA PRO A 36 11.30 0.96 15.60
C PRO A 36 9.79 0.96 15.59
N LYS A 37 9.15 1.46 16.64
CA LYS A 37 7.68 1.52 16.69
C LYS A 37 7.12 2.49 15.66
N VAL A 38 7.82 3.60 15.40
CA VAL A 38 7.36 4.67 14.50
C VAL A 38 7.44 4.20 13.04
N TYR A 39 8.60 3.74 12.58
CA TYR A 39 8.70 3.31 11.17
C TYR A 39 7.90 2.04 10.89
N LYS A 40 7.82 1.08 11.83
CA LYS A 40 6.99 -0.14 11.65
C LYS A 40 5.50 0.18 11.58
N LEU A 41 5.03 1.19 12.33
CA LEU A 41 3.65 1.64 12.23
C LEU A 41 3.38 2.23 10.84
N ALA A 42 4.28 3.08 10.33
CA ALA A 42 4.16 3.61 8.97
C ALA A 42 4.14 2.49 7.91
N GLU A 43 5.05 1.51 8.01
CA GLU A 43 5.08 0.35 7.10
C GLU A 43 3.76 -0.40 7.10
N ARG A 44 3.21 -0.68 8.30
CA ARG A 44 1.91 -1.35 8.43
C ARG A 44 0.78 -0.52 7.84
N CYS A 45 0.75 0.79 8.09
CA CYS A 45 -0.28 1.67 7.55
C CYS A 45 -0.25 1.70 6.03
N PHE A 46 0.94 1.79 5.42
CA PHE A 46 1.09 1.69 3.97
C PHE A 46 0.61 0.34 3.44
N GLN A 47 1.02 -0.77 4.08
CA GLN A 47 0.61 -2.11 3.65
C GLN A 47 -0.92 -2.26 3.61
N VAL A 48 -1.60 -1.86 4.69
CA VAL A 48 -3.07 -1.97 4.80
C VAL A 48 -3.77 -1.06 3.79
N ALA A 49 -3.34 0.21 3.68
CA ALA A 49 -3.94 1.14 2.73
C ALA A 49 -3.80 0.65 1.28
N ILE A 50 -2.62 0.14 0.90
CA ILE A 50 -2.36 -0.39 -0.45
C ILE A 50 -3.20 -1.64 -0.72
N GLU A 51 -3.31 -2.56 0.24
CA GLU A 51 -4.14 -3.76 0.12
C GLU A 51 -5.61 -3.40 -0.08
N CYS A 52 -6.14 -2.47 0.72
CA CYS A 52 -7.52 -1.98 0.54
C CYS A 52 -7.74 -1.29 -0.81
N MET A 53 -6.77 -0.52 -1.32
CA MET A 53 -6.88 0.09 -2.65
C MET A 53 -6.98 -0.96 -3.76
N ILE A 54 -6.17 -2.02 -3.68
CA ILE A 54 -6.18 -3.13 -4.65
C ILE A 54 -7.48 -3.92 -4.54
N ASP A 55 -7.94 -4.23 -3.32
CA ASP A 55 -9.21 -4.93 -3.09
C ASP A 55 -10.40 -4.17 -3.70
N VAL A 56 -10.42 -2.84 -3.57
CA VAL A 56 -11.46 -2.00 -4.21
C VAL A 56 -11.34 -2.05 -5.73
N ALA A 57 -10.12 -1.97 -6.27
CA ALA A 57 -9.90 -2.05 -7.70
C ALA A 57 -10.38 -3.40 -8.27
N ASP A 58 -9.98 -4.51 -7.66
CA ASP A 58 -10.37 -5.87 -8.06
C ASP A 58 -11.87 -6.08 -7.96
N HIS A 59 -12.51 -5.55 -6.91
CA HIS A 59 -13.97 -5.63 -6.76
C HIS A 59 -14.69 -4.89 -7.90
N LEU A 60 -14.27 -3.64 -8.18
CA LEU A 60 -14.86 -2.85 -9.26
C LEU A 60 -14.63 -3.48 -10.63
N ILE A 61 -13.43 -4.00 -10.89
CA ILE A 61 -13.09 -4.70 -12.13
C ILE A 61 -14.01 -5.91 -12.33
N ALA A 62 -14.20 -6.73 -11.28
CA ALA A 62 -15.05 -7.90 -11.33
C ALA A 62 -16.53 -7.53 -11.52
N GLU A 63 -17.03 -6.55 -10.77
CA GLU A 63 -18.41 -6.06 -10.86
C GLU A 63 -18.74 -5.49 -12.25
N ARG A 64 -17.77 -4.82 -12.88
CA ARG A 64 -17.92 -4.19 -14.20
C ARG A 64 -17.62 -5.12 -15.38
N GLY A 65 -17.15 -6.35 -15.12
CA GLY A 65 -16.79 -7.32 -16.15
C GLY A 65 -15.57 -6.91 -16.99
N TRP A 66 -14.66 -6.12 -16.43
CA TRP A 66 -13.43 -5.71 -17.11
C TRP A 66 -12.39 -6.84 -17.14
N PRO A 67 -11.40 -6.79 -18.05
CA PRO A 67 -10.29 -7.74 -18.05
C PRO A 67 -9.61 -7.80 -16.69
N ARG A 68 -9.36 -9.02 -16.22
CA ARG A 68 -8.74 -9.26 -14.93
C ARG A 68 -7.28 -8.78 -14.95
N PRO A 69 -6.83 -7.96 -13.99
CA PRO A 69 -5.45 -7.50 -13.92
C PRO A 69 -4.51 -8.65 -13.51
N GLU A 70 -3.28 -8.62 -14.00
CA GLU A 70 -2.22 -9.58 -13.64
C GLU A 70 -1.49 -9.17 -12.35
N SER A 71 -1.65 -7.91 -11.93
CA SER A 71 -1.03 -7.38 -10.71
C SER A 71 -1.83 -6.23 -10.09
N GLY A 72 -1.55 -5.91 -8.82
CA GLY A 72 -2.14 -4.73 -8.18
C GLY A 72 -1.76 -3.41 -8.86
N HIS A 73 -0.59 -3.35 -9.52
CA HIS A 73 -0.21 -2.20 -10.35
C HIS A 73 -1.19 -2.02 -11.50
N GLU A 74 -1.48 -3.10 -12.22
CA GLU A 74 -2.44 -3.10 -13.32
C GLU A 74 -3.85 -2.82 -12.84
N ALA A 75 -4.26 -3.38 -11.69
CA ALA A 75 -5.58 -3.12 -11.10
C ALA A 75 -5.81 -1.61 -10.90
N LEU A 76 -4.84 -0.91 -10.33
CA LEU A 76 -4.92 0.54 -10.13
C LEU A 76 -4.92 1.32 -11.45
N ARG A 77 -4.11 0.93 -12.44
CA ARG A 77 -4.14 1.57 -13.76
C ARG A 77 -5.47 1.35 -14.49
N THR A 78 -6.08 0.18 -14.35
CA THR A 78 -7.38 -0.13 -14.96
C THR A 78 -8.44 0.84 -14.46
N LEU A 79 -8.44 1.20 -13.16
CA LEU A 79 -9.34 2.23 -12.65
C LEU A 79 -9.16 3.59 -13.34
N GLY A 80 -7.91 3.97 -13.67
CA GLY A 80 -7.62 5.17 -14.45
C GLY A 80 -8.08 5.07 -15.90
N ALA A 81 -7.78 3.95 -16.56
CA ALA A 81 -8.16 3.70 -17.95
C ALA A 81 -9.68 3.69 -18.16
N GLN A 82 -10.43 3.26 -17.15
CA GLN A 82 -11.90 3.18 -17.16
C GLN A 82 -12.56 4.45 -16.59
N GLY A 83 -11.78 5.48 -16.25
CA GLY A 83 -12.30 6.78 -15.79
C GLY A 83 -12.86 6.81 -14.37
N VAL A 84 -12.64 5.76 -13.57
CA VAL A 84 -13.01 5.74 -12.14
C VAL A 84 -12.13 6.70 -11.34
N LEU A 85 -10.84 6.77 -11.69
CA LEU A 85 -9.88 7.71 -11.14
C LEU A 85 -9.32 8.58 -12.27
N PRO A 86 -8.88 9.81 -11.97
CA PRO A 86 -8.06 10.56 -12.92
C PRO A 86 -6.85 9.71 -13.33
N LEU A 87 -6.60 9.56 -14.64
CA LEU A 87 -5.55 8.68 -15.15
C LEU A 87 -4.18 9.00 -14.55
N SER A 88 -3.82 10.29 -14.49
CA SER A 88 -2.56 10.73 -13.90
C SER A 88 -2.42 10.38 -12.42
N PHE A 89 -3.54 10.36 -11.69
CA PHE A 89 -3.55 9.93 -10.29
C PHE A 89 -3.34 8.41 -10.18
N ALA A 90 -4.06 7.63 -10.99
CA ALA A 90 -3.92 6.17 -11.04
C ALA A 90 -2.48 5.75 -11.37
N GLU A 91 -1.87 6.37 -12.38
CA GLU A 91 -0.47 6.12 -12.76
C GLU A 91 0.51 6.47 -11.65
N ARG A 92 0.26 7.56 -10.92
CA ARG A 92 1.11 7.96 -9.79
C ARG A 92 1.05 6.99 -8.62
N ILE A 93 -0.11 6.37 -8.37
CA ILE A 93 -0.30 5.46 -7.23
C ILE A 93 0.00 3.99 -7.56
N ALA A 94 -0.08 3.59 -8.83
CA ALA A 94 0.17 2.21 -9.26
C ALA A 94 1.53 1.63 -8.80
N PRO A 95 2.65 2.38 -8.78
CA PRO A 95 3.92 1.89 -8.24
C PRO A 95 3.87 1.48 -6.76
N MET A 96 2.92 2.02 -5.97
CA MET A 96 2.79 1.65 -4.54
C MET A 96 2.38 0.19 -4.35
N ALA A 97 1.74 -0.45 -5.34
CA ALA A 97 1.52 -1.90 -5.29
C ALA A 97 2.83 -2.70 -5.15
N GLY A 98 3.94 -2.19 -5.72
CA GLY A 98 5.28 -2.77 -5.54
C GLY A 98 5.89 -2.49 -4.17
N LEU A 99 5.52 -1.39 -3.51
CA LEU A 99 5.97 -1.07 -2.14
C LEU A 99 5.51 -2.13 -1.15
N ARG A 100 4.28 -2.65 -1.27
CA ARG A 100 3.80 -3.79 -0.47
C ARG A 100 4.77 -4.98 -0.55
N ASN A 101 5.20 -5.34 -1.76
CA ASN A 101 6.12 -6.46 -1.97
C ASN A 101 7.50 -6.17 -1.37
N LEU A 102 7.98 -4.93 -1.49
CA LEU A 102 9.25 -4.51 -0.90
C LEU A 102 9.22 -4.57 0.63
N LEU A 103 8.15 -4.11 1.26
CA LEU A 103 7.98 -4.13 2.72
C LEU A 103 7.85 -5.56 3.25
N VAL A 104 7.16 -6.44 2.53
CA VAL A 104 7.01 -7.85 2.91
C VAL A 104 8.33 -8.63 2.77
N HIS A 105 9.16 -8.35 1.77
CA HIS A 105 10.40 -9.09 1.52
C HIS A 105 11.63 -8.58 2.31
N ARG A 106 11.69 -7.30 2.71
CA ARG A 106 12.88 -6.73 3.38
C ARG A 106 12.94 -6.99 4.89
N MET A 107 11.85 -7.44 5.51
CA MET A 107 11.84 -7.81 6.94
C MET A 107 12.48 -9.17 7.25
N SER A 108 13.16 -9.82 6.31
CA SER A 108 13.94 -11.05 6.58
C SER A 108 15.46 -10.83 6.66
N ALA A 109 15.96 -9.62 6.42
CA ALA A 109 17.41 -9.36 6.37
C ALA A 109 17.80 -8.15 7.23
N SER A 110 17.72 -8.29 8.54
CA SER A 110 18.46 -7.42 9.46
C SER A 110 18.78 -8.17 10.75
N SER A 111 19.80 -9.03 10.68
CA SER A 111 20.68 -9.41 11.81
C SER A 111 21.88 -10.20 11.30
N SER A 112 22.81 -9.55 10.59
CA SER A 112 24.22 -9.99 10.51
C SER A 112 25.07 -8.98 9.72
N VAL A 113 25.36 -7.83 10.34
CA VAL A 113 26.64 -7.17 10.08
C VAL A 113 27.53 -7.49 11.27
N THR A 114 28.08 -8.71 11.25
CA THR A 114 29.16 -9.11 12.14
C THR A 114 30.41 -8.35 11.74
N SER A 115 30.96 -7.64 12.72
CA SER A 115 32.31 -7.10 12.78
C SER A 115 33.31 -7.87 11.92
N ARG A 116 33.90 -7.18 10.93
CA ARG A 116 35.21 -7.55 10.39
C ARG A 116 36.16 -6.36 10.59
N ARG A 117 36.74 -6.32 11.79
CA ARG A 117 38.00 -5.64 12.09
C ARG A 117 38.94 -6.66 12.71
N SER A 118 39.81 -7.23 11.90
CA SER A 118 41.23 -7.56 12.17
C SER A 118 41.80 -8.24 10.93
#